data_AF-A0A923TM58-F1
#
_entry.id   AF-A0A923TM58-F1
#
_cell.length_a   1.000
_cell.length_b   1.000
_cell.length_c   1.000
_cell.angle_alpha   90.00
_cell.angle_beta   90.00
_cell.angle_gamma   90.00
#
_symmetry.space_group_name_H-M   'P 1'
#
loop_
_entity.id
_entity.type
_entity.pdbx_description
1 polymer ?
#
loop_
_entity_poly.entity_id
_entity_poly.type
_entity_poly.pdbx_seq_one_letter_code
_entity_poly.pdbx_strand_id
1 'polypeptide(L)'
;GSGGSPWVHSDLARRLVEAGFVVALPEHQGDNWHDMRQVGPESWRRRAAEVSRAIDAVARDARLSPLVSLDRVGMYGMSAGGHTALTLAGGRWSPSALLKHCEAHLDDDFATCVGPTVQLDGGLLDGPKKAIARAVIRQRLDDAQWYSHDEPRIKAIVAEVPFAVDFDMQSFTTPRMPLGLVRAGQDKWLTPAFHIGAVIKACTTCTVVADVPGAAHGSFLSPQPLAANLSANAARLLLDPPGFDRSEVPRVHAQIVAFMLKHLAP
;
A
#
# COMPACT_ATOMS: atom_id res chain seq x y z
N GLY A 1 -2.90 -4.40 -3.02
CA GLY A 1 -1.62 -4.72 -2.34
C GLY A 1 -0.90 -5.87 -3.03
N SER A 2 0.16 -6.40 -2.42
CA SER A 2 0.87 -7.56 -2.96
C SER A 2 0.02 -8.83 -2.91
N GLY A 3 0.13 -9.69 -3.92
CA GLY A 3 -0.65 -10.92 -4.05
C GLY A 3 -2.18 -10.71 -4.11
N GLY A 4 -2.63 -9.47 -4.29
CA GLY A 4 -4.05 -9.11 -4.22
C GLY A 4 -4.74 -9.16 -5.57
N SER A 5 -6.06 -9.35 -5.52
CA SER A 5 -6.95 -9.14 -6.68
C SER A 5 -7.47 -7.71 -6.68
N PRO A 6 -7.71 -7.06 -7.83
CA PRO A 6 -8.32 -5.73 -7.85
C PRO A 6 -9.74 -5.70 -7.25
N TRP A 7 -10.45 -6.83 -7.25
CA TRP A 7 -11.87 -6.92 -6.85
C TRP A 7 -12.11 -6.68 -5.35
N VAL A 8 -11.09 -6.79 -4.50
CA VAL A 8 -11.20 -6.46 -3.06
C VAL A 8 -11.39 -4.95 -2.80
N HIS A 9 -11.28 -4.13 -3.85
CA HIS A 9 -11.54 -2.69 -3.80
C HIS A 9 -12.89 -2.31 -4.45
N SER A 10 -13.78 -3.28 -4.72
CA SER A 10 -15.01 -3.06 -5.48
C SER A 10 -15.92 -1.97 -4.88
N ASP A 11 -16.15 -1.95 -3.57
CA ASP A 11 -17.06 -0.93 -3.01
C ASP A 11 -16.46 0.48 -3.01
N LEU A 12 -15.14 0.61 -2.81
CA LEU A 12 -14.46 1.90 -2.95
C LEU A 12 -14.52 2.37 -4.41
N ALA A 13 -14.24 1.47 -5.36
CA ALA A 13 -14.31 1.76 -6.79
C ALA A 13 -15.73 2.20 -7.19
N ARG A 14 -16.77 1.52 -6.70
CA ARG A 14 -18.17 1.89 -6.93
C ARG A 14 -18.47 3.29 -6.42
N ARG A 15 -18.05 3.63 -5.20
CA ARG A 15 -18.28 4.96 -4.62
C ARG A 15 -17.55 6.07 -5.37
N LEU A 16 -16.34 5.80 -5.88
CA LEU A 16 -15.62 6.72 -6.76
C LEU A 16 -16.37 6.91 -8.09
N VAL A 17 -16.87 5.83 -8.69
CA VAL A 17 -17.68 5.92 -9.92
C VAL A 17 -18.98 6.70 -9.68
N GLU A 18 -19.68 6.45 -8.58
CA GLU A 18 -20.88 7.19 -8.17
C GLU A 18 -20.59 8.69 -7.95
N ALA A 19 -19.37 9.03 -7.54
CA ALA A 19 -18.89 10.40 -7.41
C ALA A 19 -18.43 11.05 -8.73
N GLY A 20 -18.51 10.34 -9.86
CA GLY A 20 -18.21 10.86 -11.19
C GLY A 20 -16.80 10.54 -11.70
N PHE A 21 -16.03 9.69 -11.03
CA PHE A 21 -14.71 9.27 -11.51
C PHE A 21 -14.78 8.09 -12.48
N VAL A 22 -13.89 8.07 -13.47
CA VAL A 22 -13.50 6.83 -14.16
C VAL A 22 -12.42 6.14 -13.33
N VAL A 23 -12.64 4.89 -12.95
CA VAL A 23 -11.71 4.12 -12.09
C VAL A 23 -11.03 3.03 -12.90
N ALA A 24 -9.70 3.09 -12.98
CA ALA A 24 -8.87 2.03 -13.53
C ALA A 24 -8.20 1.24 -12.39
N LEU A 25 -8.27 -0.09 -12.46
CA LEU A 25 -7.66 -1.00 -11.48
C LEU A 25 -6.59 -1.84 -12.19
N PRO A 26 -5.35 -1.31 -12.34
CA PRO A 26 -4.30 -2.06 -13.02
C PRO A 26 -3.88 -3.28 -12.21
N GLU A 27 -3.59 -4.37 -12.92
CA GLU A 27 -2.94 -5.53 -12.35
C GLU A 27 -1.42 -5.42 -12.57
N HIS A 28 -0.64 -5.65 -11.52
CA HIS A 28 0.81 -5.49 -11.55
C HIS A 28 1.50 -6.80 -11.92
N GLN A 29 2.50 -6.73 -12.80
CA GLN A 29 3.21 -7.92 -13.27
C GLN A 29 3.98 -8.59 -12.12
N GLY A 30 3.83 -9.91 -11.97
CA GLY A 30 4.58 -10.69 -10.97
C GLY A 30 4.20 -10.43 -9.51
N ASP A 31 3.23 -9.56 -9.25
CA ASP A 31 2.72 -9.27 -7.91
C ASP A 31 1.21 -9.00 -7.90
N ASN A 32 0.46 -10.08 -8.15
CA ASN A 32 -1.00 -10.12 -8.16
C ASN A 32 -1.52 -11.48 -7.65
N TRP A 33 -2.85 -11.66 -7.62
CA TRP A 33 -3.51 -12.83 -7.02
C TRP A 33 -3.21 -14.19 -7.69
N HIS A 34 -2.71 -14.19 -8.93
CA HIS A 34 -2.40 -15.42 -9.67
C HIS A 34 -0.93 -15.50 -10.13
N ASP A 35 -0.15 -14.44 -9.95
CA ASP A 35 1.29 -14.41 -10.18
C ASP A 35 1.99 -13.63 -9.06
N MET A 36 2.66 -14.38 -8.16
CA MET A 36 3.36 -13.84 -6.99
C MET A 36 4.89 -14.01 -7.09
N ARG A 37 5.43 -14.27 -8.28
CA ARG A 37 6.86 -14.61 -8.47
C ARG A 37 7.82 -13.48 -8.11
N GLN A 38 7.34 -12.23 -8.08
CA GLN A 38 8.14 -11.01 -8.01
C GLN A 38 7.69 -10.07 -6.87
N VAL A 39 6.89 -10.58 -5.93
CA VAL A 39 6.49 -9.86 -4.71
C VAL A 39 7.73 -9.30 -4.01
N GLY A 40 7.72 -8.01 -3.72
CA GLY A 40 8.85 -7.29 -3.12
C GLY A 40 9.50 -6.28 -4.09
N PRO A 41 10.75 -5.87 -3.82
CA PRO A 41 11.38 -4.73 -4.50
C PRO A 41 11.39 -4.79 -6.02
N GLU A 42 11.49 -5.98 -6.62
CA GLU A 42 11.48 -6.11 -8.08
C GLU A 42 10.15 -5.64 -8.69
N SER A 43 9.02 -6.08 -8.15
CA SER A 43 7.71 -5.52 -8.54
C SER A 43 7.60 -4.04 -8.20
N TRP A 44 8.06 -3.61 -7.02
CA TRP A 44 7.90 -2.23 -6.55
C TRP A 44 8.61 -1.21 -7.45
N ARG A 45 9.73 -1.59 -8.08
CA ARG A 45 10.42 -0.77 -9.12
C ARG A 45 9.53 -0.49 -10.33
N ARG A 46 8.64 -1.42 -10.68
CA ARG A 46 7.78 -1.31 -11.88
C ARG A 46 6.42 -0.69 -11.59
N ARG A 47 5.87 -0.87 -10.39
CA ARG A 47 4.48 -0.50 -10.05
C ARG A 47 4.13 0.95 -10.39
N ALA A 48 5.02 1.91 -10.13
CA ALA A 48 4.77 3.32 -10.46
C ALA A 48 4.70 3.57 -11.98
N ALA A 49 5.59 2.96 -12.74
CA ALA A 49 5.55 3.01 -14.20
C ALA A 49 4.35 2.25 -14.79
N GLU A 50 3.88 1.19 -14.13
CA GLU A 50 2.63 0.49 -14.50
C GLU A 50 1.40 1.38 -14.30
N VAL A 51 1.37 2.19 -13.23
CA VAL A 51 0.33 3.23 -13.04
C VAL A 51 0.38 4.25 -14.19
N SER A 52 1.55 4.79 -14.53
CA SER A 52 1.69 5.68 -15.70
C SER A 52 1.18 5.05 -17.00
N ARG A 53 1.47 3.75 -17.22
CA ARG A 53 0.95 3.01 -18.38
C ARG A 53 -0.57 2.80 -18.34
N ALA A 54 -1.16 2.64 -17.15
CA ALA A 54 -2.60 2.54 -17.01
C ALA A 54 -3.29 3.87 -17.38
N ILE A 55 -2.71 5.00 -16.96
CA ILE A 55 -3.20 6.34 -17.35
C ILE A 55 -3.12 6.51 -18.87
N ASP A 56 -2.00 6.12 -19.49
CA ASP A 56 -1.83 6.11 -20.95
C ASP A 56 -2.87 5.24 -21.66
N ALA A 57 -3.17 4.06 -21.11
CA ALA A 57 -4.15 3.14 -21.70
C ALA A 57 -5.55 3.75 -21.68
N VAL A 58 -5.96 4.36 -20.55
CA VAL A 58 -7.25 5.08 -20.46
C VAL A 58 -7.30 6.26 -21.42
N ALA A 59 -6.21 7.01 -21.57
CA ALA A 59 -6.11 8.13 -22.49
C ALA A 59 -6.22 7.73 -23.97
N ARG A 60 -5.83 6.50 -24.32
CA ARG A 60 -5.88 5.97 -25.70
C ARG A 60 -7.16 5.19 -26.01
N ASP A 61 -7.93 4.77 -25.00
CA ASP A 61 -9.19 4.06 -25.22
C ASP A 61 -10.26 5.03 -25.77
N ALA A 62 -10.80 4.73 -26.94
CA ALA A 62 -11.74 5.62 -27.65
C ALA A 62 -13.08 5.84 -26.90
N ARG A 63 -13.45 4.94 -25.98
CA ARG A 63 -14.68 5.07 -25.18
C ARG A 63 -14.43 5.86 -23.89
N LEU A 64 -13.24 5.72 -23.31
CA LEU A 64 -12.90 6.36 -22.02
C LEU A 64 -12.27 7.74 -22.19
N SER A 65 -11.45 7.95 -23.22
CA SER A 65 -10.72 9.20 -23.41
C SER A 65 -11.60 10.45 -23.50
N PRO A 66 -12.83 10.42 -24.08
CA PRO A 66 -13.71 11.59 -24.06
C PRO A 66 -14.33 11.89 -22.69
N LEU A 67 -14.23 10.96 -21.74
CA LEU A 67 -14.87 11.04 -20.42
C LEU A 67 -13.91 11.47 -19.31
N VAL A 68 -12.61 11.62 -19.60
CA VAL A 68 -11.59 11.86 -18.58
C VAL A 68 -10.80 13.13 -18.86
N SER A 69 -10.31 13.77 -17.79
CA SER A 69 -9.34 14.86 -17.85
C SER A 69 -8.00 14.36 -17.28
N LEU A 70 -6.97 14.37 -18.11
CA LEU A 70 -5.65 13.80 -17.76
C LEU A 70 -4.82 14.73 -16.87
N ASP A 71 -5.27 15.96 -16.65
CA ASP A 71 -4.71 16.92 -15.71
C ASP A 71 -5.34 16.84 -14.31
N ARG A 72 -6.28 15.90 -14.08
CA ARG A 72 -7.01 15.70 -12.82
C ARG A 72 -7.01 14.23 -12.38
N VAL A 73 -5.87 13.56 -12.49
CA VAL A 73 -5.76 12.14 -12.11
C VAL A 73 -5.56 11.99 -10.60
N GLY A 74 -6.38 11.16 -9.97
CA GLY A 74 -6.19 10.68 -8.60
C GLY A 74 -5.51 9.31 -8.56
N MET A 75 -4.79 9.02 -7.48
CA MET A 75 -4.23 7.68 -7.23
C MET A 75 -4.58 7.22 -5.81
N TYR A 76 -5.10 6.01 -5.71
CA TYR A 76 -5.34 5.33 -4.45
C TYR A 76 -4.53 4.03 -4.43
N GLY A 77 -3.89 3.71 -3.30
CA GLY A 77 -3.18 2.46 -3.15
C GLY A 77 -3.11 1.97 -1.72
N MET A 78 -3.24 0.66 -1.56
CA MET A 78 -3.19 -0.02 -0.25
C MET A 78 -1.98 -0.95 -0.14
N SER A 79 -1.28 -0.98 1.01
CA SER A 79 -0.16 -1.90 1.29
C SER A 79 1.01 -1.66 0.31
N ALA A 80 1.40 -2.64 -0.52
CA ALA A 80 2.34 -2.41 -1.63
C ALA A 80 1.81 -1.42 -2.71
N GLY A 81 0.49 -1.30 -2.83
CA GLY A 81 -0.14 -0.19 -3.58
C GLY A 81 0.04 1.14 -2.87
N GLY A 82 0.07 1.15 -1.53
CA GLY A 82 0.40 2.30 -0.70
C GLY A 82 1.87 2.70 -0.85
N HIS A 83 2.80 1.74 -0.93
CA HIS A 83 4.19 2.02 -1.35
C HIS A 83 4.21 2.70 -2.73
N THR A 84 3.47 2.16 -3.70
CA THR A 84 3.36 2.78 -5.05
C THR A 84 2.83 4.22 -4.98
N ALA A 85 1.79 4.44 -4.17
CA ALA A 85 1.21 5.76 -3.91
C ALA A 85 2.24 6.71 -3.28
N LEU A 86 3.01 6.27 -2.28
CA LEU A 86 4.07 7.05 -1.67
C LEU A 86 5.20 7.40 -2.64
N THR A 87 5.62 6.47 -3.50
CA THR A 87 6.61 6.74 -4.56
C THR A 87 6.12 7.83 -5.50
N LEU A 88 4.87 7.73 -5.98
CA LEU A 88 4.25 8.73 -6.84
C LEU A 88 4.08 10.08 -6.13
N ALA A 89 3.92 10.08 -4.80
CA ALA A 89 3.81 11.29 -3.98
C ALA A 89 5.13 12.08 -3.85
N GLY A 90 6.27 11.54 -4.30
CA GLY A 90 7.60 12.14 -4.07
C GLY A 90 8.51 11.31 -3.20
N GLY A 91 8.00 10.19 -2.66
CA GLY A 91 8.79 9.25 -1.91
C GLY A 91 9.95 8.68 -2.73
N ARG A 92 11.15 8.68 -2.14
CA ARG A 92 12.26 7.86 -2.64
C ARG A 92 12.51 6.71 -1.67
N TRP A 93 12.73 5.52 -2.21
CA TRP A 93 12.89 4.29 -1.44
C TRP A 93 14.10 3.47 -1.92
N SER A 94 14.61 2.59 -1.06
CA SER A 94 15.76 1.74 -1.39
C SER A 94 15.65 0.36 -0.75
N PRO A 95 15.95 -0.73 -1.48
CA PRO A 95 16.05 -2.07 -0.89
C PRO A 95 17.00 -2.13 0.31
N SER A 96 18.13 -1.41 0.25
CA SER A 96 19.08 -1.32 1.37
C SER A 96 18.50 -0.64 2.62
N ALA A 97 17.49 0.23 2.49
CA ALA A 97 16.80 0.81 3.62
C ALA A 97 15.90 -0.24 4.31
N LEU A 98 15.22 -1.09 3.53
CA LEU A 98 14.51 -2.26 4.07
C LEU A 98 15.48 -3.22 4.79
N LEU A 99 16.65 -3.48 4.20
CA LEU A 99 17.69 -4.29 4.84
C LEU A 99 18.04 -3.73 6.22
N LYS A 100 18.34 -2.42 6.32
CA LYS A 100 18.69 -1.77 7.59
C LYS A 100 17.56 -1.87 8.62
N HIS A 101 16.31 -1.64 8.19
CA HIS A 101 15.14 -1.81 9.06
C HIS A 101 15.08 -3.24 9.62
N CYS A 102 15.15 -4.23 8.74
CA CYS A 102 15.08 -5.63 9.14
C CYS A 102 16.28 -6.08 9.97
N GLU A 103 17.46 -5.49 9.80
CA GLU A 103 18.58 -5.78 10.71
C GLU A 103 18.31 -5.29 12.13
N ALA A 104 17.71 -4.10 12.27
CA ALA A 104 17.42 -3.47 13.54
C ALA A 104 16.15 -4.01 14.24
N HIS A 105 15.13 -4.39 13.47
CA HIS A 105 13.76 -4.61 13.97
C HIS A 105 13.16 -5.97 13.60
N LEU A 106 13.97 -6.96 13.21
CA LEU A 106 13.45 -8.28 12.80
C LEU A 106 12.49 -8.90 13.82
N ASP A 107 12.75 -8.72 15.11
CA ASP A 107 11.97 -9.32 16.18
C ASP A 107 10.65 -8.59 16.40
N ASP A 108 10.64 -7.28 16.19
CA ASP A 108 9.48 -6.40 16.42
C ASP A 108 8.57 -6.30 15.18
N ASP A 109 9.12 -6.55 13.98
CA ASP A 109 8.44 -6.33 12.69
C ASP A 109 8.66 -7.47 11.70
N PHE A 110 8.60 -8.71 12.22
CA PHE A 110 8.94 -9.92 11.47
C PHE A 110 8.10 -10.08 10.19
N ALA A 111 6.79 -9.81 10.26
CA ALA A 111 5.87 -9.98 9.13
C ALA A 111 6.21 -9.06 7.93
N THR A 112 6.65 -7.82 8.20
CA THR A 112 7.18 -6.90 7.19
C THR A 112 8.42 -7.47 6.50
N CYS A 113 9.33 -8.05 7.27
CA CYS A 113 10.64 -8.51 6.79
C CYS A 113 10.61 -9.84 6.04
N VAL A 114 9.72 -10.76 6.42
CA VAL A 114 9.69 -12.12 5.86
C VAL A 114 8.39 -12.49 5.13
N GLY A 115 7.39 -11.62 5.18
CA GLY A 115 6.07 -11.86 4.61
C GLY A 115 5.21 -12.83 5.43
N PRO A 116 4.04 -13.24 4.91
CA PRO A 116 3.04 -14.00 5.64
C PRO A 116 3.31 -15.51 5.70
N THR A 117 4.32 -16.02 4.98
CA THR A 117 4.60 -17.46 4.85
C THR A 117 5.26 -18.05 6.10
N VAL A 118 6.01 -17.22 6.85
CA VAL A 118 6.74 -17.64 8.05
C VAL A 118 6.30 -16.77 9.23
N GLN A 119 6.17 -17.37 10.41
CA GLN A 119 5.87 -16.66 11.64
C GLN A 119 6.77 -17.13 12.79
N LEU A 120 6.95 -16.25 13.77
CA LEU A 120 7.52 -16.55 15.06
C LEU A 120 6.39 -16.97 16.01
N ASP A 121 6.59 -18.07 16.73
CA ASP A 121 5.59 -18.67 17.63
C ASP A 121 6.08 -18.75 19.09
N GLY A 122 7.26 -18.20 19.38
CA GLY A 122 7.91 -18.29 20.68
C GLY A 122 8.62 -19.63 20.92
N GLY A 123 8.65 -20.52 19.92
CA GLY A 123 9.28 -21.82 20.00
C GLY A 123 10.78 -21.82 19.74
N LEU A 124 11.42 -22.97 20.00
CA LEU A 124 12.87 -23.15 19.85
C LEU A 124 13.38 -22.93 18.42
N LEU A 125 12.50 -23.06 17.41
CA LEU A 125 12.85 -22.87 16.00
C LEU A 125 12.93 -21.39 15.58
N ASP A 126 12.50 -20.46 16.43
CA ASP A 126 12.50 -19.04 16.09
C ASP A 126 13.91 -18.47 15.90
N GLY A 127 14.90 -18.93 16.67
CA GLY A 127 16.31 -18.57 16.47
C GLY A 127 16.82 -18.95 15.07
N PRO A 128 16.72 -20.23 14.67
CA PRO A 128 17.02 -20.67 13.30
C PRO A 128 16.23 -19.94 12.21
N LYS A 129 14.92 -19.73 12.37
CA LYS A 129 14.08 -18.97 11.41
C LYS A 129 14.64 -17.56 11.19
N LYS A 130 14.99 -16.86 12.29
CA LYS A 130 15.57 -15.50 12.24
C LYS A 130 16.93 -15.49 11.55
N ALA A 131 17.79 -16.47 11.82
CA ALA A 131 19.11 -16.56 11.18
C ALA A 131 18.99 -16.73 9.65
N ILE A 132 18.11 -17.63 9.20
CA ILE A 132 17.82 -17.84 7.78
C ILE A 132 17.22 -16.58 7.16
N ALA A 133 16.25 -15.95 7.83
CA ALA A 133 15.64 -14.71 7.37
C ALA A 133 16.70 -13.61 7.13
N ARG A 134 17.59 -13.39 8.10
CA ARG A 134 18.69 -12.39 7.95
C ARG A 134 19.61 -12.70 6.78
N ALA A 135 19.97 -13.97 6.56
CA ALA A 135 20.82 -14.36 5.44
C ALA A 135 20.14 -14.07 4.09
N VAL A 136 18.87 -14.44 3.93
CA VAL A 136 18.08 -14.17 2.72
C VAL A 136 17.90 -12.68 2.49
N ILE A 137 17.58 -11.93 3.54
CA ILE A 137 17.40 -10.47 3.50
C ILE A 137 18.69 -9.78 3.03
N ARG A 138 19.84 -10.11 3.61
CA ARG A 138 21.15 -9.56 3.20
C ARG A 138 21.48 -9.85 1.75
N GLN A 139 21.12 -11.03 1.25
CA GLN A 139 21.36 -11.40 -0.14
C GLN A 139 20.43 -10.68 -1.13
N ARG A 140 19.17 -10.44 -0.75
CA ARG A 140 18.14 -9.91 -1.67
C ARG A 140 18.02 -8.38 -1.67
N LEU A 141 18.48 -7.73 -0.61
CA LEU A 141 18.23 -6.31 -0.34
C LEU A 141 19.53 -5.50 -0.24
N ASP A 142 20.63 -5.96 -0.85
CA ASP A 142 21.93 -5.29 -0.85
C ASP A 142 22.00 -4.08 -1.80
N ASP A 143 21.01 -3.92 -2.68
CA ASP A 143 20.93 -2.79 -3.60
C ASP A 143 20.72 -1.45 -2.86
N ALA A 144 21.76 -0.63 -2.90
CA ALA A 144 21.80 0.70 -2.29
C ALA A 144 21.18 1.81 -3.15
N GLN A 145 20.71 1.50 -4.36
CA GLN A 145 20.10 2.47 -5.24
C GLN A 145 18.81 3.03 -4.62
N TRP A 146 18.63 4.34 -4.75
CA TRP A 146 17.37 5.02 -4.47
C TRP A 146 16.51 5.05 -5.71
N TYR A 147 15.26 4.64 -5.56
CA TYR A 147 14.24 4.63 -6.59
C TYR A 147 13.21 5.71 -6.31
N SER A 148 12.80 6.42 -7.36
CA SER A 148 11.72 7.41 -7.36
C SER A 148 11.05 7.37 -8.74
N HIS A 149 9.85 7.95 -8.86
CA HIS A 149 9.13 7.99 -10.12
C HIS A 149 8.30 9.25 -10.23
N ASP A 150 8.30 9.88 -11.40
CA ASP A 150 7.59 11.13 -11.65
C ASP A 150 6.38 10.87 -12.54
N GLU A 151 5.20 11.33 -12.11
CA GLU A 151 3.97 11.26 -12.90
C GLU A 151 3.18 12.57 -12.73
N PRO A 152 3.41 13.57 -13.61
CA PRO A 152 2.87 14.92 -13.42
C PRO A 152 1.35 15.00 -13.59
N ARG A 153 0.70 13.96 -14.14
CA ARG A 153 -0.76 13.91 -14.30
C ARG A 153 -1.49 13.65 -12.99
N ILE A 154 -0.84 12.99 -12.03
CA ILE A 154 -1.43 12.72 -10.72
C ILE A 154 -1.43 14.00 -9.87
N LYS A 155 -2.61 14.39 -9.38
CA LYS A 155 -2.83 15.64 -8.61
C LYS A 155 -3.26 15.41 -7.18
N ALA A 156 -3.66 14.19 -6.81
CA ALA A 156 -3.99 13.83 -5.44
C ALA A 156 -3.76 12.35 -5.21
N ILE A 157 -3.27 12.00 -4.03
CA ILE A 157 -2.92 10.61 -3.69
C ILE A 157 -3.53 10.23 -2.34
N VAL A 158 -4.05 9.01 -2.23
CA VAL A 158 -4.38 8.38 -0.94
C VAL A 158 -3.59 7.09 -0.78
N ALA A 159 -2.82 7.00 0.30
CA ALA A 159 -2.08 5.81 0.70
C ALA A 159 -2.73 5.17 1.94
N GLU A 160 -3.29 3.98 1.75
CA GLU A 160 -3.93 3.18 2.80
C GLU A 160 -2.97 2.11 3.30
N VAL A 161 -2.78 2.03 4.63
CA VAL A 161 -1.84 1.10 5.29
C VAL A 161 -0.53 0.91 4.48
N PRO A 162 0.18 1.99 4.10
CA PRO A 162 1.28 1.88 3.16
C PRO A 162 2.47 1.11 3.73
N PHE A 163 3.09 0.28 2.89
CA PHE A 163 4.46 -0.17 3.15
C PHE A 163 5.40 1.03 3.00
N ALA A 164 6.24 1.30 4.00
CA ALA A 164 6.98 2.57 4.09
C ALA A 164 8.38 2.49 4.73
N VAL A 165 8.77 1.34 5.31
CA VAL A 165 10.03 1.21 6.08
C VAL A 165 11.29 1.36 5.22
N ASP A 166 11.15 1.27 3.91
CA ASP A 166 12.23 1.39 2.92
C ASP A 166 12.32 2.78 2.28
N PHE A 167 11.47 3.71 2.70
CA PHE A 167 11.50 5.10 2.24
C PHE A 167 12.44 5.97 3.06
N ASP A 168 13.04 6.94 2.38
CA ASP A 168 13.60 8.10 3.05
C ASP A 168 12.47 9.01 3.54
N MET A 169 12.24 9.02 4.85
CA MET A 169 11.17 9.81 5.45
C MET A 169 11.30 11.31 5.17
N GLN A 170 12.51 11.84 4.91
CA GLN A 170 12.69 13.25 4.55
C GLN A 170 11.99 13.61 3.23
N SER A 171 11.82 12.64 2.32
CA SER A 171 11.11 12.84 1.06
C SER A 171 9.62 13.12 1.21
N PHE A 172 9.04 12.90 2.41
CA PHE A 172 7.64 13.20 2.71
C PHE A 172 7.43 14.54 3.43
N THR A 173 8.48 15.29 3.73
CA THR A 173 8.33 16.62 4.37
C THR A 173 7.50 17.57 3.51
N THR A 174 7.67 17.50 2.19
CA THR A 174 6.87 18.23 1.20
C THR A 174 6.51 17.30 0.05
N PRO A 175 5.40 16.54 0.14
CA PRO A 175 4.91 15.72 -0.96
C PRO A 175 4.60 16.60 -2.18
N ARG A 176 4.75 16.03 -3.38
CA ARG A 176 4.56 16.76 -4.66
C ARG A 176 3.11 17.15 -4.94
N MET A 177 2.17 16.52 -4.25
CA MET A 177 0.74 16.76 -4.35
C MET A 177 0.09 16.41 -3.00
N PRO A 178 -1.15 16.85 -2.75
CA PRO A 178 -1.91 16.43 -1.57
C PRO A 178 -1.87 14.91 -1.36
N LEU A 179 -1.33 14.51 -0.20
CA LEU A 179 -1.20 13.11 0.21
C LEU A 179 -2.13 12.84 1.40
N GLY A 180 -3.13 12.01 1.16
CA GLY A 180 -4.04 11.46 2.14
C GLY A 180 -3.53 10.14 2.71
N LEU A 181 -3.68 9.93 4.01
CA LEU A 181 -3.23 8.74 4.73
C LEU A 181 -4.40 8.06 5.43
N VAL A 182 -4.54 6.75 5.25
CA VAL A 182 -5.57 5.93 5.93
C VAL A 182 -4.88 4.90 6.81
N ARG A 183 -5.07 5.02 8.13
CA ARG A 183 -4.41 4.20 9.15
C ARG A 183 -5.34 3.16 9.74
N ALA A 184 -4.83 1.94 9.81
CA ALA A 184 -5.39 0.85 10.61
C ALA A 184 -4.55 0.68 11.89
N GLY A 185 -5.16 0.86 13.06
CA GLY A 185 -4.42 0.90 14.33
C GLY A 185 -3.91 -0.44 14.84
N GLN A 186 -4.55 -1.54 14.44
CA GLN A 186 -4.16 -2.91 14.78
C GLN A 186 -3.51 -3.65 13.60
N ASP A 187 -2.92 -2.93 12.64
CA ASP A 187 -2.16 -3.56 11.58
C ASP A 187 -0.96 -4.33 12.16
N LYS A 188 -1.00 -5.66 12.05
CA LYS A 188 0.08 -6.55 12.49
C LYS A 188 0.96 -7.02 11.35
N TRP A 189 0.58 -6.71 10.11
CA TRP A 189 1.40 -7.00 8.95
C TRP A 189 2.39 -5.86 8.75
N LEU A 190 1.88 -4.63 8.70
CA LEU A 190 2.67 -3.41 8.58
C LEU A 190 2.48 -2.59 9.85
N THR A 191 3.31 -2.87 10.85
CA THR A 191 3.21 -2.27 12.19
C THR A 191 3.15 -0.73 12.09
N PRO A 192 2.08 -0.06 12.57
CA PRO A 192 1.88 1.36 12.29
C PRO A 192 3.02 2.27 12.72
N ALA A 193 3.73 1.94 13.81
CA ALA A 193 4.86 2.72 14.30
C ALA A 193 6.01 2.83 13.27
N PHE A 194 6.27 1.76 12.52
CA PHE A 194 7.35 1.70 11.52
C PHE A 194 6.89 2.18 10.14
N HIS A 195 5.58 2.08 9.86
CA HIS A 195 5.00 2.35 8.56
C HIS A 195 4.29 3.70 8.50
N ILE A 196 2.95 3.70 8.43
CA ILE A 196 2.15 4.91 8.27
C ILE A 196 2.38 5.94 9.39
N GLY A 197 2.65 5.51 10.63
CA GLY A 197 2.97 6.40 11.74
C GLY A 197 4.29 7.16 11.54
N ALA A 198 5.29 6.52 10.92
CA ALA A 198 6.53 7.20 10.53
C ALA A 198 6.27 8.26 9.44
N VAL A 199 5.43 7.93 8.45
CA VAL A 199 5.02 8.88 7.39
C VAL A 199 4.24 10.06 7.97
N ILE A 200 3.26 9.82 8.85
CA ILE A 200 2.49 10.87 9.54
C ILE A 200 3.42 11.79 10.33
N LYS A 201 4.42 11.23 11.04
CA LYS A 201 5.38 12.01 11.82
C LYS A 201 6.28 12.88 10.93
N ALA A 202 6.65 12.39 9.75
CA ALA A 202 7.54 13.10 8.84
C ALA A 202 6.84 14.15 7.96
N CYS A 203 5.56 13.94 7.65
CA CYS A 203 4.81 14.75 6.70
C CYS A 203 3.89 15.77 7.39
N THR A 204 4.32 17.03 7.44
CA THR A 204 3.56 18.11 8.09
C THR A 204 2.39 18.65 7.25
N THR A 205 2.34 18.32 5.97
CA THR A 205 1.30 18.77 5.02
C THR A 205 0.34 17.67 4.60
N CYS A 206 0.57 16.42 5.03
CA CYS A 206 -0.30 15.29 4.75
C CYS A 206 -1.63 15.42 5.51
N THR A 207 -2.68 14.86 4.94
CA THR A 207 -4.00 14.75 5.60
C THR A 207 -4.19 13.32 6.09
N VAL A 208 -4.44 13.12 7.38
CA VAL A 208 -4.96 11.84 7.86
C VAL A 208 -6.44 11.78 7.47
N VAL A 209 -6.74 11.05 6.39
CA VAL A 209 -8.09 10.92 5.82
C VAL A 209 -8.97 10.09 6.75
N ALA A 210 -8.41 9.03 7.33
CA ALA A 210 -9.04 8.23 8.36
C ALA A 210 -7.98 7.60 9.27
N ASP A 211 -8.26 7.58 10.57
CA ASP A 211 -7.53 6.79 11.56
C ASP A 211 -8.55 5.89 12.27
N VAL A 212 -8.38 4.58 12.14
CA VAL A 212 -9.32 3.59 12.71
C VAL A 212 -8.55 2.68 13.66
N PRO A 213 -8.55 2.97 14.97
CA PRO A 213 -7.74 2.26 15.95
C PRO A 213 -7.98 0.75 15.98
N GLY A 214 -9.21 0.30 15.71
CA GLY A 214 -9.60 -1.12 15.73
C GLY A 214 -9.39 -1.88 14.42
N ALA A 215 -9.01 -1.23 13.32
CA ALA A 215 -8.83 -1.87 12.02
C ALA A 215 -7.50 -2.65 11.95
N ALA A 216 -7.49 -3.78 11.24
CA ALA A 216 -6.28 -4.49 10.83
C ALA A 216 -5.95 -4.20 9.36
N HIS A 217 -4.88 -4.84 8.84
CA HIS A 217 -4.30 -4.57 7.52
C HIS A 217 -5.35 -4.53 6.40
N GLY A 218 -6.21 -5.54 6.30
CA GLY A 218 -7.21 -5.69 5.26
C GLY A 218 -8.64 -5.32 5.67
N SER A 219 -8.82 -4.57 6.76
CA SER A 219 -10.16 -4.25 7.26
C SER A 219 -11.02 -3.46 6.28
N PHE A 220 -10.40 -2.58 5.49
CA PHE A 220 -11.10 -1.74 4.51
C PHE A 220 -11.33 -2.43 3.14
N LEU A 221 -10.87 -3.67 2.97
CA LEU A 221 -11.17 -4.47 1.79
C LEU A 221 -12.65 -4.83 1.76
N SER A 222 -13.29 -4.65 0.61
CA SER A 222 -14.69 -4.98 0.40
C SER A 222 -14.96 -5.45 -1.05
N PRO A 223 -15.29 -6.74 -1.25
CA PRO A 223 -15.43 -7.78 -0.23
C PRO A 223 -14.09 -8.15 0.42
N GLN A 224 -14.15 -8.64 1.67
CA GLN A 224 -12.96 -9.24 2.28
C GLN A 224 -12.63 -10.59 1.61
N PRO A 225 -11.34 -10.94 1.50
CA PRO A 225 -10.94 -12.26 1.05
C PRO A 225 -11.54 -13.37 1.92
N LEU A 226 -11.93 -14.47 1.30
CA LEU A 226 -12.43 -15.64 2.03
C LEU A 226 -11.30 -16.25 2.87
N ALA A 227 -11.55 -16.44 4.17
CA ALA A 227 -10.56 -17.03 5.08
C ALA A 227 -10.09 -18.42 4.63
N ALA A 228 -10.97 -19.20 3.98
CA ALA A 228 -10.63 -20.52 3.43
C ALA A 228 -9.55 -20.49 2.33
N ASN A 229 -9.32 -19.33 1.70
CA ASN A 229 -8.29 -19.14 0.68
C ASN A 229 -6.96 -18.61 1.25
N LEU A 230 -6.86 -18.46 2.58
CA LEU A 230 -5.70 -17.91 3.26
C LEU A 230 -5.07 -18.95 4.18
N SER A 231 -3.75 -18.90 4.34
CA SER A 231 -3.09 -19.59 5.45
C SER A 231 -3.55 -18.99 6.79
N ALA A 232 -3.45 -19.75 7.88
CA ALA A 232 -3.83 -19.25 9.20
C ALA A 232 -3.10 -17.95 9.58
N ASN A 233 -1.80 -17.83 9.26
CA ASN A 233 -1.04 -16.61 9.51
C ASN A 233 -1.49 -15.46 8.59
N ALA A 234 -1.72 -15.71 7.31
CA ALA A 234 -2.21 -14.69 6.39
C ALA A 234 -3.60 -14.18 6.81
N ALA A 235 -4.50 -15.06 7.22
CA ALA A 235 -5.81 -14.70 7.76
C ALA A 235 -5.68 -13.82 9.02
N ARG A 236 -4.80 -14.19 9.96
CA ARG A 236 -4.52 -13.43 11.18
C ARG A 236 -3.97 -12.03 10.91
N LEU A 237 -3.17 -11.87 9.85
CA LEU A 237 -2.56 -10.60 9.48
C LEU A 237 -3.50 -9.71 8.65
N LEU A 238 -4.35 -10.30 7.81
CA LEU A 238 -5.13 -9.59 6.80
C LEU A 238 -6.57 -9.31 7.21
N LEU A 239 -7.25 -10.27 7.83
CA LEU A 239 -8.70 -10.18 8.09
C LEU A 239 -9.01 -9.30 9.30
N ASP A 240 -10.30 -9.03 9.48
CA ASP A 240 -10.77 -8.24 10.60
C ASP A 240 -10.36 -8.83 11.95
N PRO A 241 -9.81 -8.01 12.88
CA PRO A 241 -9.52 -8.47 14.21
C PRO A 241 -10.84 -8.67 15.00
N PRO A 242 -10.83 -9.50 16.05
CA PRO A 242 -12.00 -9.69 16.90
C PRO A 242 -12.57 -8.36 17.40
N GLY A 243 -13.86 -8.14 17.21
CA GLY A 243 -14.56 -6.93 17.65
C GLY A 243 -14.47 -5.73 16.70
N PHE A 244 -13.86 -5.86 15.53
CA PHE A 244 -13.89 -4.80 14.52
C PHE A 244 -15.30 -4.59 13.97
N ASP A 245 -15.78 -3.34 14.00
CA ASP A 245 -17.05 -2.95 13.42
C ASP A 245 -16.90 -2.61 11.94
N ARG A 246 -17.34 -3.51 11.06
CA ARG A 246 -17.32 -3.28 9.61
C ARG A 246 -18.25 -2.14 9.15
N SER A 247 -19.14 -1.62 10.01
CA SER A 247 -19.93 -0.42 9.70
C SER A 247 -19.05 0.82 9.47
N GLU A 248 -17.80 0.80 9.96
CA GLU A 248 -16.79 1.83 9.73
C GLU A 248 -16.28 1.87 8.28
N VAL A 249 -16.32 0.74 7.55
CA VAL A 249 -15.72 0.63 6.21
C VAL A 249 -16.38 1.58 5.20
N PRO A 250 -17.72 1.63 5.07
CA PRO A 250 -18.41 2.65 4.29
C PRO A 250 -18.01 4.09 4.61
N ARG A 251 -17.81 4.41 5.89
CA ARG A 251 -17.43 5.75 6.37
C ARG A 251 -16.02 6.11 5.88
N VAL A 252 -15.07 5.18 6.00
CA VAL A 252 -13.70 5.38 5.50
C VAL A 252 -13.68 5.56 3.98
N HIS A 253 -14.41 4.73 3.23
CA HIS A 253 -14.50 4.91 1.77
C HIS A 253 -15.10 6.28 1.40
N ALA A 254 -16.11 6.76 2.12
CA ALA A 254 -16.67 8.09 1.90
C ALA A 254 -15.66 9.22 2.17
N GLN A 255 -14.81 9.07 3.19
CA GLN A 255 -13.72 10.02 3.48
C GLN A 255 -12.66 10.04 2.37
N ILE A 256 -12.31 8.87 1.82
CA ILE A 256 -11.40 8.75 0.67
C ILE A 256 -11.98 9.47 -0.54
N VAL A 257 -13.26 9.23 -0.87
CA VAL A 257 -13.94 9.90 -1.98
C VAL A 257 -14.00 11.41 -1.78
N ALA A 258 -14.34 11.88 -0.57
CA ALA A 258 -14.37 13.30 -0.24
C ALA A 258 -13.00 13.96 -0.40
N PHE A 259 -11.92 13.28 -0.01
CA PHE A 259 -10.55 13.75 -0.24
C PHE A 259 -10.24 13.87 -1.74
N MET A 260 -10.59 12.86 -2.54
CA MET A 260 -10.38 12.90 -3.99
C MET A 260 -11.17 14.05 -4.64
N LEU A 261 -12.46 14.21 -4.30
CA LEU A 261 -13.28 15.30 -4.81
C LEU A 261 -12.71 16.67 -4.45
N LYS A 262 -12.28 16.87 -3.20
CA LYS A 262 -11.69 18.14 -2.75
C LYS A 262 -10.50 18.59 -3.60
N HIS A 263 -9.72 17.65 -4.12
CA HIS A 263 -8.47 17.95 -4.83
C HIS A 263 -8.55 17.76 -6.35
N LEU A 264 -9.60 17.12 -6.87
CA LEU A 264 -9.72 16.77 -8.29
C LEU A 264 -10.99 17.30 -8.96
N ALA A 265 -12.02 17.68 -8.19
CA ALA A 265 -13.28 18.18 -8.76
C ALA A 265 -13.06 19.43 -9.64
N PRO A 266 -13.87 19.61 -10.71
CA PRO A 266 -13.83 20.74 -11.65
C PRO A 266 -13.53 22.10 -11.04
#